data_AF-A0A836WG39-F1
#
_entry.id   AF-A0A836WG39-F1
#
_cell.length_a   1.000
_cell.length_b   1.000
_cell.length_c   1.000
_cell.angle_alpha   90.00
_cell.angle_beta   90.00
_cell.angle_gamma   90.00
#
_symmetry.space_group_name_H-M   'P 1'
#
loop_
_entity.id
_entity.type
_entity.pdbx_description
1 polymer ?
#
loop_
_entity_poly.entity_id
_entity_poly.type
_entity_poly.pdbx_seq_one_letter_code
_entity_poly.pdbx_strand_id
1 'polypeptide(L)'
;METKSQFGSYSKSHKLQRLLEEVIANTKFRTDKTQYFMALQVITVCAEEYRYNFLLDCDGYRQSVTICDQLLDELLQFENEEAV
;
A
#
# COMPACT_ATOMS: atom_id res chain seq x y z
N MET A 1 24.95 -2.72 2.63
CA MET A 1 23.85 -3.67 2.92
C MET A 1 22.64 -2.83 3.31
N GLU A 2 21.51 -3.02 2.64
CA GLU A 2 20.26 -2.29 2.98
C GLU A 2 19.72 -2.81 4.32
N THR A 3 19.49 -1.90 5.27
CA THR A 3 18.96 -2.24 6.58
C THR A 3 17.49 -2.63 6.43
N LYS A 4 17.16 -3.87 6.78
CA LYS A 4 15.79 -4.38 6.81
C LYS A 4 15.00 -3.59 7.87
N SER A 5 13.84 -3.04 7.50
CA SER A 5 12.98 -2.36 8.48
C SER A 5 12.45 -3.35 9.52
N GLN A 6 11.98 -2.85 10.66
CA GLN A 6 11.32 -3.70 11.66
C GLN A 6 10.05 -4.40 11.12
N PHE A 7 9.53 -3.96 9.97
CA PHE A 7 8.40 -4.57 9.25
C PHE A 7 8.83 -5.60 8.20
N GLY A 8 10.14 -5.88 8.15
CA GLY A 8 10.72 -6.84 7.22
C GLY A 8 10.73 -6.38 5.77
N SER A 9 10.49 -5.09 5.51
CA SER A 9 10.64 -4.49 4.19
C SER A 9 12.11 -4.14 3.93
N TYR A 10 12.49 -4.16 2.67
CA TYR A 10 13.69 -3.46 2.21
C TYR A 10 13.23 -2.12 1.65
N SER A 11 14.05 -1.07 1.74
CA SER A 11 13.72 0.27 1.24
C SER A 11 13.29 0.31 -0.25
N LYS A 12 13.55 -0.77 -1.00
CA LYS A 12 13.16 -0.96 -2.41
C LYS A 12 12.14 -2.08 -2.64
N SER A 13 11.52 -2.66 -1.61
CA SER A 13 10.46 -3.65 -1.81
C SER A 13 9.13 -2.95 -2.07
N HIS A 14 8.51 -3.20 -3.23
CA HIS A 14 7.23 -2.62 -3.65
C HIS A 14 6.00 -3.19 -2.90
N LYS A 15 6.18 -3.68 -1.66
CA LYS A 15 5.11 -4.31 -0.88
C LYS A 15 4.27 -3.27 -0.17
N LEU A 16 3.24 -2.77 -0.85
CA LEU A 16 2.41 -1.65 -0.39
C LEU A 16 1.81 -1.87 1.02
N GLN A 17 1.42 -3.08 1.36
CA GLN A 17 0.90 -3.42 2.70
C GLN A 17 1.95 -3.21 3.81
N ARG A 18 3.23 -3.44 3.53
CA ARG A 18 4.32 -3.18 4.50
C ARG A 18 4.62 -1.69 4.63
N LEU A 19 4.52 -0.96 3.53
CA LEU A 19 4.65 0.50 3.55
C LEU A 19 3.54 1.15 4.37
N LEU A 20 2.30 0.67 4.27
CA LEU A 20 1.21 1.15 5.14
C LEU A 20 1.49 0.88 6.62
N GLU A 21 1.99 -0.31 6.97
CA GLU A 21 2.40 -0.61 8.36
C GLU A 21 3.52 0.33 8.85
N GLU A 22 4.48 0.66 7.99
CA GLU A 22 5.55 1.61 8.28
C GLU A 22 5.02 3.03 8.49
N VAL A 23 4.10 3.50 7.64
CA VAL A 23 3.49 4.82 7.78
C VAL A 23 2.76 4.91 9.12
N ILE A 24 1.93 3.92 9.45
CA ILE A 24 1.18 3.90 10.72
C ILE A 24 2.13 3.90 11.93
N ALA A 25 3.24 3.18 11.85
CA ALA A 25 4.18 3.07 12.97
C ALA A 25 5.09 4.29 13.15
N ASN A 26 5.47 4.96 12.06
CA ASN A 26 6.42 6.07 12.09
C ASN A 26 5.74 7.44 12.11
N THR A 27 4.42 7.51 11.90
CA THR A 27 3.66 8.77 11.85
C THR A 27 2.46 8.74 12.81
N LYS A 28 1.73 9.86 12.88
CA LYS A 28 0.45 9.94 13.61
C LYS A 28 -0.73 9.40 12.81
N PHE A 29 -0.53 9.00 11.56
CA PHE A 29 -1.57 8.41 10.72
C PHE A 29 -2.18 7.16 11.36
N ARG A 30 -3.51 7.08 11.43
CA ARG A 30 -4.25 5.96 12.00
C ARG A 30 -5.35 5.54 11.04
N THR A 31 -5.41 4.26 10.75
CA THR A 31 -6.44 3.65 9.90
C THR A 31 -6.60 2.16 10.25
N ASP A 32 -7.68 1.53 9.78
CA ASP A 32 -7.81 0.08 9.82
C ASP A 32 -7.02 -0.56 8.68
N LYS A 33 -5.75 -0.87 8.93
CA LYS A 33 -4.88 -1.54 7.96
C LYS A 33 -5.42 -2.89 7.45
N THR A 34 -6.31 -3.55 8.19
CA THR A 34 -6.85 -4.86 7.78
C THR A 34 -7.82 -4.72 6.61
N GLN A 35 -8.52 -3.59 6.51
CA GLN A 35 -9.40 -3.23 5.39
C GLN A 35 -8.64 -3.18 4.06
N TYR A 36 -7.41 -2.64 4.08
CA TYR A 36 -6.63 -2.38 2.87
C TYR A 36 -5.64 -3.50 2.52
N PHE A 37 -5.40 -4.44 3.43
CA PHE A 37 -4.33 -5.43 3.30
C PHE A 37 -4.41 -6.23 1.99
N MET A 38 -5.59 -6.80 1.69
CA MET A 38 -5.79 -7.61 0.50
C MET A 38 -5.70 -6.79 -0.79
N ALA A 39 -6.30 -5.60 -0.81
CA ALA A 39 -6.26 -4.71 -1.98
C ALA A 39 -4.83 -4.29 -2.32
N LEU A 40 -4.04 -3.90 -1.32
CA LEU A 40 -2.63 -3.53 -1.49
C LEU A 40 -1.77 -4.71 -1.96
N GLN A 41 -2.08 -5.93 -1.49
CA GLN A 41 -1.42 -7.15 -1.95
C GLN A 41 -1.76 -7.45 -3.42
N VAL A 42 -3.03 -7.37 -3.81
CA VAL A 42 -3.46 -7.59 -5.21
C VAL A 42 -2.77 -6.59 -6.13
N ILE A 43 -2.76 -5.29 -5.80
CA ILE A 43 -2.07 -4.27 -6.60
C ILE A 43 -0.57 -4.59 -6.76
N THR A 44 0.09 -5.03 -5.67
CA THR A 44 1.51 -5.42 -5.71
C THR A 44 1.74 -6.61 -6.65
N VAL A 45 0.92 -7.67 -6.54
CA VAL A 45 1.02 -8.87 -7.39
C VAL A 45 0.74 -8.52 -8.84
N CYS A 46 -0.30 -7.75 -9.11
CA CYS A 46 -0.66 -7.26 -10.44
C CYS A 46 0.47 -6.48 -11.11
N ALA A 47 1.17 -5.61 -10.36
CA ALA A 47 2.32 -4.88 -10.87
C ALA A 47 3.51 -5.79 -11.19
N GLU A 48 3.73 -6.83 -10.38
CA GLU A 48 4.76 -7.85 -10.62
C GLU A 48 4.41 -8.68 -11.87
N GLU A 49 3.17 -9.16 -11.99
CA GLU A 49 2.69 -9.96 -13.12
C GLU A 49 2.76 -9.20 -14.45
N TYR A 50 2.35 -7.93 -14.45
CA TYR A 50 2.44 -7.05 -15.62
C TYR A 50 3.88 -6.92 -16.13
N ARG A 51 4.86 -6.80 -15.21
CA ARG A 51 6.28 -6.70 -15.56
C ARG A 51 6.82 -7.93 -16.29
N TYR A 52 6.24 -9.11 -16.04
CA TYR A 52 6.66 -10.36 -16.65
C TYR A 52 5.71 -10.85 -17.77
N ASN A 53 4.79 -10.00 -18.25
CA ASN A 53 3.80 -10.30 -19.29
C ASN A 53 2.88 -11.49 -18.95
N PHE A 54 2.53 -11.67 -17.68
CA PHE A 54 1.51 -12.65 -17.27
C PHE A 54 0.08 -12.11 -17.51
N LEU A 55 -0.89 -13.03 -17.51
CA LEU A 55 -2.31 -12.70 -17.55
C LEU A 55 -2.68 -11.97 -16.26
N LEU A 56 -3.15 -10.73 -16.40
CA LEU A 56 -3.58 -9.89 -15.28
C LEU A 56 -5.05 -10.13 -14.96
N ASP A 57 -5.38 -10.31 -13.67
CA ASP A 57 -6.76 -10.18 -13.20
C ASP A 57 -7.17 -8.70 -13.14
N CYS A 58 -7.63 -8.17 -14.28
CA CYS A 58 -8.03 -6.78 -14.44
C CYS A 58 -9.23 -6.38 -13.56
N ASP A 59 -10.14 -7.31 -13.28
CA ASP A 59 -11.32 -7.03 -12.46
C ASP A 59 -10.95 -6.98 -10.97
N GLY A 60 -10.14 -7.94 -10.50
CA GLY A 60 -9.56 -7.92 -9.17
C GLY A 60 -8.69 -6.69 -8.92
N TYR A 61 -7.89 -6.29 -9.92
CA TYR A 61 -7.11 -5.05 -9.87
C TYR A 61 -8.01 -3.82 -9.74
N ARG A 62 -9.05 -3.70 -10.58
CA ARG A 62 -9.97 -2.55 -10.54
C ARG A 62 -10.67 -2.42 -9.19
N GLN A 63 -11.18 -3.53 -8.64
CA GLN A 63 -11.81 -3.54 -7.32
C GLN A 63 -10.82 -3.11 -6.22
N SER A 64 -9.59 -3.59 -6.30
CA SER A 64 -8.54 -3.24 -5.34
C SER A 64 -8.17 -1.76 -5.41
N VAL A 65 -8.09 -1.19 -6.61
CA VAL A 65 -7.89 0.27 -6.78
C VAL A 65 -9.01 1.06 -6.12
N THR A 66 -10.27 0.71 -6.34
CA THR A 66 -11.41 1.40 -5.71
C THR A 66 -11.38 1.32 -4.19
N ILE A 67 -10.94 0.19 -3.61
CA ILE A 67 -10.75 0.08 -2.16
C ILE A 67 -9.61 0.98 -1.70
N CYS A 68 -8.50 1.03 -2.44
CA CYS A 68 -7.34 1.87 -2.11
C CYS A 68 -7.59 3.37 -2.34
N ASP A 69 -8.56 3.77 -3.15
CA ASP A 69 -8.96 5.18 -3.29
C ASP A 69 -9.39 5.76 -1.91
N GLN A 70 -10.08 4.97 -1.09
CA GLN A 70 -10.43 5.37 0.28
C GLN A 70 -9.20 5.60 1.16
N LEU A 71 -8.18 4.73 1.04
CA LEU A 71 -6.91 4.90 1.75
C LEU A 71 -6.18 6.16 1.29
N LEU A 72 -6.24 6.48 -0.01
CA LEU A 72 -5.65 7.72 -0.54
C LEU A 72 -6.35 8.95 0.03
N ASP A 73 -7.68 8.95 0.10
CA ASP A 73 -8.44 10.05 0.69
C ASP A 73 -8.06 10.26 2.17
N GLU A 74 -7.92 9.19 2.96
CA GLU A 74 -7.47 9.26 4.35
C GLU A 74 -6.05 9.84 4.47
N LEU A 75 -5.13 9.43 3.59
CA LEU A 75 -3.75 9.92 3.57
C LEU A 75 -3.68 11.41 3.19
N LEU A 76 -4.48 11.83 2.20
CA LEU A 76 -4.57 13.23 1.79
C LEU A 76 -5.18 14.10 2.90
N GLN A 77 -6.20 13.59 3.59
CA GLN A 77 -6.75 14.28 4.75
C GLN A 77 -5.71 14.43 5.85
N PHE A 78 -4.95 13.37 6.15
CA PHE A 78 -3.87 13.41 7.12
C PHE A 78 -2.78 14.44 6.77
N GLU A 79 -2.33 14.50 5.51
CA GLU A 79 -1.35 15.47 5.05
C GLU A 79 -1.87 16.91 5.19
N ASN A 80 -3.14 17.15 4.83
CA ASN A 80 -3.76 18.47 4.96
C ASN A 80 -3.95 18.92 6.42
N GLU A 81 -4.20 17.98 7.34
CA GLU A 81 -4.30 18.27 8.78
C GLU A 81 -2.94 18.58 9.43
N GLU A 82 -1.83 18.01 8.95
CA GLU A 82 -0.48 18.36 9.43
C GLU A 82 0.05 19.69 8.86
N ALA A 83 -0.58 20.23 7.80
CA ALA A 83 -0.20 21.50 7.18
C ALA A 83 -0.80 22.75 7.86
N VAL A 84 -1.66 22.58 8.86
CA VAL A 84 -2.34 23.63 9.64
C VAL A 84 -1.73 23.74 11.04
#